data_AF-A0A800FA84-F1
#
_entry.id   AF-A0A800FA84-F1
#
_cell.length_a   1.000
_cell.length_b   1.000
_cell.length_c   1.000
_cell.angle_alpha   90.00
_cell.angle_beta   90.00
_cell.angle_gamma   90.00
#
_symmetry.space_group_name_H-M   'P 1'
#
loop_
_entity.id
_entity.type
_entity.pdbx_description
1 polymer ?
#
loop_
_entity_poly.entity_id
_entity_poly.type
_entity_poly.pdbx_seq_one_letter_code
_entity_poly.pdbx_strand_id
1 'polypeptide(L)'
;KRFHPLESEWLGYVFTLGDVTFYHSGDTDFLEAMNQIRCDVAFLPCEGHYTMGPEDAVRAAAACHARVVVPVHWGGTRENAEQVKELFDGEVMILEQGMPS
;
A
#
# COMPACT_ATOMS: atom_id res chain seq x y z
N LYS A 1 12.72 3.39 14.52
CA LYS A 1 13.18 1.98 14.62
C LYS A 1 12.81 1.31 13.32
N ARG A 2 13.65 0.47 12.71
CA ARG A 2 13.29 -0.25 11.49
C ARG A 2 12.48 -1.48 11.88
N PHE A 3 11.23 -1.58 11.42
CA PHE A 3 10.33 -2.69 11.78
C PHE A 3 10.32 -3.79 10.71
N HIS A 4 10.73 -3.44 9.48
CA HIS A 4 10.81 -4.35 8.33
C HIS A 4 12.25 -4.44 7.81
N PRO A 5 13.15 -5.15 8.52
CA PRO A 5 14.51 -5.40 8.05
C PRO A 5 14.48 -6.33 6.83
N LEU A 6 15.38 -6.09 5.86
CA LEU A 6 15.43 -6.88 4.62
C LEU A 6 15.76 -8.36 4.91
N GLU A 7 16.50 -8.61 5.99
CA GLU A 7 16.93 -9.92 6.46
C GLU A 7 15.78 -10.82 6.92
N SER A 8 14.59 -10.26 7.14
CA SER A 8 13.40 -11.04 7.50
C SER A 8 12.74 -11.74 6.31
N GLU A 9 13.11 -11.37 5.07
CA GLU A 9 12.63 -11.99 3.83
C GLU A 9 11.08 -12.09 3.74
N TRP A 10 10.37 -11.12 4.34
CA TRP A 10 8.93 -11.04 4.24
C TRP A 10 8.50 -10.64 2.84
N LEU A 11 7.35 -11.17 2.42
CA LEU A 11 6.95 -11.18 1.01
C LEU A 11 5.84 -10.16 0.73
N GLY A 12 5.96 -9.51 -0.43
CA GLY A 12 4.84 -8.93 -1.15
C GLY A 12 4.51 -9.78 -2.39
N TYR A 13 3.31 -9.63 -2.91
CA TYR A 13 2.81 -10.42 -4.05
C TYR A 13 2.43 -9.50 -5.20
N VAL A 14 2.92 -9.82 -6.40
CA VAL A 14 2.44 -9.22 -7.65
C VAL A 14 1.72 -10.31 -8.43
N PHE A 15 0.50 -10.03 -8.87
CA PHE A 15 -0.31 -10.98 -9.62
C PHE A 15 -1.22 -10.26 -10.60
N THR A 16 -1.61 -10.97 -11.66
CA THR A 16 -2.44 -10.41 -12.73
C THR A 16 -3.72 -11.21 -12.85
N LEU A 17 -4.86 -10.52 -12.89
CA LEU A 17 -6.17 -11.10 -13.17
C LEU A 17 -6.76 -10.39 -14.38
N GLY A 18 -6.87 -11.12 -15.50
CA GLY A 18 -7.21 -10.51 -16.79
C GLY A 18 -6.11 -9.52 -17.21
N ASP A 19 -6.50 -8.27 -17.50
CA ASP A 19 -5.60 -7.21 -17.93
C ASP A 19 -5.17 -6.27 -16.79
N VAL A 20 -5.48 -6.62 -15.53
CA VAL A 20 -5.18 -5.79 -14.35
C VAL A 20 -4.11 -6.46 -13.49
N THR A 21 -3.03 -5.73 -13.21
CA THR A 21 -1.94 -6.17 -12.34
C THR A 21 -2.09 -5.56 -10.96
N PHE A 22 -2.06 -6.41 -9.95
CA PHE A 22 -2.22 -6.07 -8.54
C PHE A 22 -0.89 -6.25 -7.82
N TYR A 23 -0.59 -5.35 -6.90
CA TYR A 23 0.52 -5.48 -5.96
C TYR A 23 -0.01 -5.43 -4.53
N HIS A 24 0.17 -6.51 -3.78
CA HIS A 24 -0.04 -6.53 -2.34
C HIS A 24 1.31 -6.49 -1.63
N SER A 25 1.61 -5.38 -0.96
CA SER A 25 2.93 -5.16 -0.35
C SER A 25 3.17 -5.97 0.92
N GLY A 26 2.10 -6.38 1.61
CA GLY A 26 2.20 -6.88 2.98
C GLY A 26 2.50 -5.75 3.95
N ASP A 27 2.85 -6.08 5.18
CA ASP A 27 3.36 -5.09 6.13
C ASP A 27 4.82 -4.79 5.79
N THR A 28 5.08 -3.53 5.44
CA THR A 28 6.41 -3.09 5.04
C THR A 28 6.59 -1.58 5.18
N ASP A 29 7.84 -1.13 5.21
CA ASP A 29 8.23 0.27 5.06
C ASP A 29 8.35 0.61 3.54
N PHE A 30 8.52 1.88 3.18
CA PHE A 30 8.89 2.20 1.79
C PHE A 30 10.26 1.58 1.45
N LEU A 31 10.33 0.87 0.32
CA LEU A 31 11.57 0.26 -0.18
C LEU A 31 11.88 0.83 -1.57
N GLU A 32 13.13 1.25 -1.82
CA GLU A 32 13.54 1.71 -3.16
C GLU A 32 13.34 0.64 -4.24
N ALA A 33 13.41 -0.65 -3.87
CA ALA A 33 13.14 -1.77 -4.76
C ALA A 33 11.71 -1.77 -5.33
N MET A 34 10.76 -1.08 -4.70
CA MET A 34 9.40 -0.90 -5.23
C MET A 34 9.39 -0.18 -6.59
N ASN A 35 10.43 0.62 -6.91
CA ASN A 35 10.58 1.22 -8.24
C ASN A 35 10.75 0.18 -9.38
N GLN A 36 11.00 -1.09 -9.06
CA GLN A 36 11.08 -2.18 -10.03
C GLN A 36 9.74 -2.92 -10.19
N ILE A 37 8.74 -2.61 -9.36
CA ILE A 37 7.40 -3.20 -9.42
C ILE A 37 6.52 -2.36 -10.35
N ARG A 38 5.66 -3.01 -11.15
CA ARG A 38 4.65 -2.35 -11.97
C ARG A 38 3.30 -2.96 -11.67
N CYS A 39 2.32 -2.12 -11.32
CA CYS A 39 0.95 -2.55 -11.05
C CYS A 39 -0.06 -1.45 -11.39
N ASP A 40 -1.30 -1.84 -11.63
CA ASP A 40 -2.43 -0.93 -11.80
C ASP A 40 -3.06 -0.58 -10.44
N VAL A 41 -3.14 -1.59 -9.55
CA VAL A 41 -3.76 -1.48 -8.22
C VAL A 41 -2.73 -1.89 -7.15
N ALA A 42 -2.54 -1.04 -6.14
CA ALA A 42 -1.62 -1.32 -5.03
C ALA A 42 -2.35 -1.36 -3.69
N PHE A 43 -2.17 -2.45 -2.93
CA PHE A 43 -2.57 -2.59 -1.53
C PHE A 43 -1.37 -2.24 -0.65
N LEU A 44 -1.45 -1.10 0.04
CA LEU A 44 -0.33 -0.50 0.76
C LEU A 44 -0.71 -0.22 2.22
N PRO A 45 0.10 -0.64 3.21
CA PRO A 45 -0.11 -0.26 4.59
C PRO A 45 0.10 1.25 4.74
N CYS A 46 -0.53 1.88 5.73
CA CYS A 46 -0.40 3.33 5.94
C CYS A 46 -0.53 3.77 7.41
N GLU A 47 -0.24 2.91 8.38
CA GLU A 47 -0.35 3.26 9.81
C GLU A 47 0.72 4.27 10.26
N GLY A 48 1.96 4.13 9.77
CA GLY A 48 3.10 4.97 10.17
C GLY A 48 3.77 4.61 11.51
N HIS A 49 3.25 3.63 12.27
CA HIS A 49 3.88 3.18 13.51
C HIS A 49 4.70 1.90 13.31
N TYR A 50 4.06 0.81 12.89
CA TYR A 50 4.75 -0.45 12.59
C TYR A 50 5.07 -0.59 11.10
N THR A 51 4.32 0.07 10.22
CA THR A 51 4.44 0.04 8.76
C THR A 51 4.68 1.45 8.20
N MET A 52 4.81 1.58 6.88
CA MET A 52 4.88 2.89 6.22
C MET A 52 3.66 3.76 6.58
N GLY A 53 3.86 5.09 6.58
CA GLY A 53 2.78 6.07 6.80
C GLY A 53 2.07 6.48 5.51
N PRO A 54 1.05 7.36 5.58
CA PRO A 54 0.29 7.81 4.42
C PRO A 54 1.14 8.42 3.29
N GLU A 55 2.11 9.28 3.62
CA GLU A 55 2.99 9.91 2.64
C GLU A 55 3.88 8.87 1.93
N ASP A 56 4.36 7.87 2.68
CA ASP A 56 5.18 6.79 2.12
C ASP A 56 4.35 5.82 1.28
N ALA A 57 3.09 5.59 1.63
CA ALA A 57 2.17 4.82 0.79
C ALA A 57 1.93 5.52 -0.56
N VAL A 58 1.74 6.84 -0.56
CA VAL A 58 1.63 7.64 -1.80
C VAL A 58 2.91 7.54 -2.63
N ARG A 59 4.08 7.62 -1.99
CA ARG A 59 5.38 7.45 -2.67
C ARG A 59 5.56 6.04 -3.23
N ALA A 60 5.15 5.00 -2.50
CA ALA A 60 5.19 3.62 -2.96
C ALA A 60 4.26 3.41 -4.17
N ALA A 61 3.04 3.97 -4.12
CA ALA A 61 2.11 3.93 -5.23
C ALA A 61 2.71 4.57 -6.49
N ALA A 62 3.32 5.75 -6.36
CA ALA A 62 4.01 6.43 -7.45
C ALA A 62 5.19 5.61 -8.01
N ALA A 63 6.02 5.03 -7.14
CA ALA A 63 7.14 4.17 -7.54
C ALA A 63 6.71 2.94 -8.34
N CYS A 64 5.55 2.37 -7.98
CA CYS A 64 4.96 1.22 -8.65
C CYS A 64 4.12 1.59 -9.90
N HIS A 65 3.95 2.90 -10.18
CA HIS A 65 3.04 3.44 -11.20
C HIS A 65 1.56 3.02 -11.01
N ALA A 66 1.15 2.79 -9.76
CA ALA A 66 -0.22 2.44 -9.45
C ALA A 66 -1.17 3.58 -9.84
N ARG A 67 -2.35 3.22 -10.37
CA ARG A 67 -3.43 4.16 -10.68
C ARG A 67 -4.52 4.16 -9.61
N VAL A 68 -4.64 3.02 -8.92
CA VAL A 68 -5.55 2.82 -7.80
C VAL A 68 -4.74 2.40 -6.57
N VAL A 69 -5.00 3.04 -5.44
CA VAL A 69 -4.48 2.62 -4.13
C VAL A 69 -5.63 2.12 -3.29
N VAL A 70 -5.42 0.95 -2.67
CA VAL A 70 -6.28 0.38 -1.64
C VAL A 70 -5.49 0.45 -0.32
N PRO A 71 -5.72 1.46 0.52
CA PRO A 71 -5.06 1.54 1.81
C PRO A 71 -5.45 0.34 2.68
N VAL A 72 -4.45 -0.35 3.21
CA VAL A 72 -4.60 -1.43 4.20
C VAL A 72 -3.85 -1.03 5.46
N HIS A 73 -3.97 -1.82 6.54
CA HIS A 73 -3.23 -1.64 7.80
C HIS A 73 -2.99 -0.17 8.18
N TRP A 74 -4.07 0.61 8.17
CA TRP A 74 -4.13 2.04 8.47
C TRP A 74 -4.26 2.38 9.97
N GLY A 75 -4.25 1.36 10.84
CA GLY A 75 -4.42 1.52 12.28
C GLY A 75 -5.88 1.38 12.75
N GLY A 76 -6.18 1.97 13.91
CA GLY A 76 -7.49 1.86 14.57
C GLY A 76 -8.55 2.85 14.08
N THR A 77 -8.18 3.88 13.33
CA THR A 77 -9.08 4.90 12.79
C THR A 77 -8.90 5.06 11.28
N ARG A 78 -9.85 5.75 10.64
CA ARG A 78 -9.88 5.99 9.19
C ARG A 78 -8.90 7.06 8.70
N GLU A 79 -8.35 7.83 9.63
CA GLU A 79 -7.64 9.09 9.35
C GLU A 79 -6.47 8.91 8.38
N ASN A 80 -5.67 7.86 8.57
CA ASN A 80 -4.50 7.59 7.73
C ASN A 80 -4.85 7.30 6.26
N ALA A 81 -5.93 6.56 5.96
CA ALA A 81 -6.28 6.35 4.55
C ALA A 81 -7.01 7.53 3.94
N GLU A 82 -7.76 8.31 4.73
CA GLU A 82 -8.28 9.59 4.22
C GLU A 82 -7.12 10.52 3.88
N GLN A 83 -6.03 10.52 4.66
CA GLN A 83 -4.82 11.25 4.31
C GLN A 83 -4.18 10.72 3.02
N VAL A 84 -4.12 9.40 2.80
CA VAL A 84 -3.69 8.84 1.50
C VAL A 84 -4.56 9.37 0.36
N LYS A 85 -5.88 9.44 0.57
CA LYS A 85 -6.84 9.96 -0.42
C LYS A 85 -6.67 11.45 -0.70
N GLU A 86 -6.26 12.24 0.29
CA GLU A 86 -5.96 13.66 0.11
C GLU A 86 -4.64 13.90 -0.65
N LEU A 87 -3.67 13.00 -0.47
CA LEU A 87 -2.31 13.14 -1.01
C LEU A 87 -2.09 12.44 -2.36
N PHE A 88 -2.87 11.42 -2.69
CA PHE A 88 -2.70 10.65 -3.91
C PHE A 88 -3.50 11.25 -5.07
N ASP A 89 -2.83 11.55 -6.18
CA ASP A 89 -3.47 12.12 -7.38
C ASP A 89 -4.37 11.12 -8.13
N GLY A 90 -4.24 9.82 -7.86
CA GLY A 90 -5.03 8.77 -8.49
C GLY A 90 -6.29 8.38 -7.70
N GLU A 91 -6.87 7.23 -8.04
CA GLU A 91 -8.04 6.73 -7.34
C GLU A 91 -7.66 6.06 -6.01
N VAL A 92 -8.38 6.38 -4.94
CA VAL A 92 -8.21 5.72 -3.63
C VAL A 92 -9.51 5.01 -3.24
N MET A 93 -9.42 3.69 -3.11
CA MET A 93 -10.53 2.84 -2.69
C MET A 93 -10.34 2.44 -1.23
N ILE A 94 -11.04 3.16 -0.35
CA ILE A 94 -11.06 2.85 1.07
C ILE A 94 -12.10 1.76 1.32
N LEU A 95 -11.64 0.54 1.61
CA LEU A 95 -12.50 -0.60 1.90
C LEU A 95 -12.77 -0.70 3.40
N GLU A 96 -14.04 -0.77 3.77
CA GLU A 96 -14.43 -1.06 5.16
C GLU A 96 -14.18 -2.53 5.49
N GLN A 97 -13.77 -2.82 6.74
CA GLN A 97 -13.79 -4.20 7.23
C GLN A 97 -15.21 -4.74 7.06
N GLY A 98 -15.30 -5.87 6.34
CA GLY A 98 -16.51 -6.27 5.63
C GLY A 98 -17.80 -6.13 6.43
N MET A 99 -18.86 -5.72 5.74
CA MET A 99 -20.17 -6.24 6.08
C MET A 99 -20.10 -7.77 6.13
N PRO A 100 -20.73 -8.42 7.12
CA PRO A 100 -20.72 -9.86 7.22
C PRO A 100 -21.31 -10.47 5.93
N SER A 101 -20.66 -11.52 5.44
CA SER A 101 -21.23 -12.46 4.48
C SER A 101 -22.55 -13.04 4.98
#